data_AF-A0A1E7F8M8-F1
#
_entry.id   AF-A0A1E7F8M8-F1
#
_cell.length_a   1.000
_cell.length_b   1.000
_cell.length_c   1.000
_cell.angle_alpha   90.00
_cell.angle_beta   90.00
_cell.angle_gamma   90.00
#
_symmetry.space_group_name_H-M   'P 1'
#
loop_
_entity.id
_entity.type
_entity.pdbx_description
1 polymer ?
#
loop_
_entity_poly.entity_id
_entity_poly.type
_entity_poly.pdbx_seq_one_letter_code
_entity_poly.pdbx_strand_id
1 'polypeptide(L)' 'NTAFDVVKKVFPSSQIIENRVNKYPIRVIITAHTSDDDDAVEIWSGRQQDLFSKYKSKRINAMKEINASLEGLKKSIMS' A
#
# COMPACT_ATOMS: atom_id res chain seq x y z
N ASN A 1 -26.75 -1.26 -11.85
CA ASN A 1 -26.13 -0.50 -12.97
C ASN A 1 -24.63 -0.57 -12.88
N THR A 2 -24.11 -1.79 -12.93
CA THR A 2 -22.69 -2.03 -13.20
C THR A 2 -22.48 -2.18 -14.70
N ALA A 3 -21.24 -2.05 -15.18
CA ALA A 3 -20.90 -2.36 -16.57
C ALA A 3 -21.29 -3.81 -16.96
N PHE A 4 -21.24 -4.73 -15.98
CA PHE A 4 -21.69 -6.11 -16.14
C PHE A 4 -23.18 -6.19 -16.51
N ASP A 5 -24.05 -5.46 -15.79
CA ASP A 5 -25.50 -5.46 -16.02
C ASP A 5 -25.85 -4.90 -17.42
N VAL A 6 -25.11 -3.90 -17.88
CA VAL A 6 -25.33 -3.27 -19.20
C VAL A 6 -24.96 -4.22 -20.33
N VAL A 7 -23.80 -4.87 -20.25
CA VAL A 7 -23.34 -5.82 -21.29
C VAL A 7 -24.27 -7.02 -21.37
N LYS A 8 -24.75 -7.53 -20.24
CA LYS A 8 -25.69 -8.67 -20.21
C LYS A 8 -27.08 -8.35 -20.76
N LYS A 9 -27.53 -7.09 -20.66
CA LYS A 9 -28.80 -6.66 -21.28
C LYS A 9 -28.73 -6.65 -22.80
N VAL A 10 -27.60 -6.25 -23.37
CA VAL A 10 -27.41 -6.18 -24.83
C VAL A 10 -27.00 -7.54 -25.41
N PHE A 11 -26.19 -8.31 -24.67
CA PHE A 11 -25.66 -9.60 -25.11
C PHE A 11 -25.84 -10.66 -24.00
N PRO A 12 -27.03 -11.27 -23.88
CA PRO A 12 -27.35 -12.19 -22.79
C PRO A 12 -26.43 -13.41 -22.72
N SER A 13 -26.05 -13.94 -23.89
CA SER A 13 -25.18 -15.12 -24.04
C SER A 13 -23.69 -14.86 -23.84
N SER A 14 -23.26 -13.60 -23.68
CA SER A 14 -21.84 -13.27 -23.53
C SER A 14 -21.22 -13.89 -22.27
N GLN A 15 -20.03 -14.47 -22.38
CA GLN A 15 -19.27 -14.91 -21.21
C GLN A 15 -18.38 -13.76 -20.74
N ILE A 16 -18.74 -13.14 -19.63
CA ILE A 16 -17.90 -12.09 -19.01
C ILE A 16 -16.90 -12.80 -18.09
N ILE A 17 -15.62 -12.79 -18.48
CA ILE A 17 -14.52 -13.33 -17.68
C ILE A 17 -13.84 -12.15 -16.99
N GLU A 18 -14.03 -12.05 -15.67
CA GLU A 18 -13.38 -11.00 -14.89
C GLU A 18 -11.89 -11.28 -14.74
N ASN A 19 -11.07 -10.61 -15.55
CA ASN A 19 -9.62 -10.73 -15.45
C ASN A 19 -9.07 -9.77 -14.39
N ARG A 20 -9.38 -10.04 -13.12
CA ARG A 20 -8.87 -9.27 -11.98
C ARG A 20 -7.42 -9.67 -11.73
N VAL A 21 -6.47 -8.88 -12.22
CA VAL A 21 -5.06 -9.07 -11.90
C VAL A 21 -4.83 -8.68 -10.43
N ASN A 22 -5.10 -9.62 -9.51
CA ASN A 22 -4.76 -9.51 -8.08
C ASN A 22 -3.26 -9.78 -7.81
N LYS A 23 -2.39 -9.66 -8.83
CA LYS A 23 -0.96 -9.57 -8.59
C LYS A 23 -0.67 -8.13 -8.17
N TYR A 24 -0.38 -7.94 -6.89
CA TYR A 24 0.22 -6.71 -6.39
C TYR A 24 1.74 -6.93 -6.25
N PRO A 25 2.53 -6.84 -7.34
CA PRO A 25 3.97 -7.10 -7.31
C PRO A 25 4.77 -5.94 -6.72
N ILE A 26 4.12 -4.88 -6.24
CA ILE A 26 4.79 -3.65 -5.85
C ILE A 26 5.07 -3.68 -4.35
N ARG A 27 6.34 -3.94 -4.02
CA ARG A 27 6.93 -3.66 -2.71
C ARG A 27 7.22 -2.16 -2.65
N VAL A 28 6.77 -1.53 -1.58
CA VAL A 28 7.06 -0.12 -1.26
C VAL A 28 8.11 -0.12 -0.17
N ILE A 29 9.10 0.75 -0.30
CA ILE A 29 10.14 1.02 0.71
C ILE A 29 10.07 2.51 0.99
N ILE A 30 9.96 2.88 2.26
CA ILE A 30 9.95 4.26 2.75
C ILE A 30 11.26 4.46 3.50
N THR A 31 12.04 5.44 3.07
CA THR A 31 13.30 5.82 3.72
C THR A 31 13.20 7.22 4.30
N ALA A 32 13.98 7.50 5.35
CA ALA A 32 14.18 8.83 5.91
C ALA A 32 15.65 9.24 5.72
N HIS A 33 15.86 10.50 5.37
CA HIS A 33 17.18 11.12 5.32
C HIS A 33 17.32 12.04 6.52
N THR A 34 18.43 11.92 7.25
CA THR A 34 18.81 12.83 8.33
C THR A 34 19.84 13.82 7.79
N SER A 35 19.98 14.98 8.43
CA SER A 35 20.96 16.00 7.99
C SER A 35 22.41 15.59 8.20
N ASP A 36 22.63 14.58 9.05
CA ASP A 36 23.93 14.25 9.61
C ASP A 36 24.50 12.92 9.09
N ASP A 37 23.71 12.16 8.33
CA ASP A 37 24.11 10.93 7.65
C ASP A 37 23.74 11.02 6.16
N ASP A 38 24.70 10.72 5.26
CA ASP A 38 24.44 10.57 3.83
C ASP A 38 23.58 9.32 3.53
N ASP A 39 23.46 8.40 4.50
CA ASP A 39 22.78 7.13 4.33
C ASP A 39 21.29 7.20 4.70
N ALA A 40 20.45 6.80 3.74
CA ALA A 40 19.01 6.72 3.92
C ALA A 40 18.63 5.56 4.84
N VAL A 41 17.92 5.85 5.93
CA VAL A 41 17.44 4.83 6.88
C VAL A 41 16.09 4.29 6.41
N GLU A 42 15.95 2.98 6.23
CA GLU A 42 14.65 2.36 5.94
C GLU A 42 13.72 2.46 7.16
N ILE A 43 12.58 3.12 6.96
CA ILE A 43 11.52 3.31 7.96
C ILE A 43 10.49 2.19 7.88
N TRP A 44 10.19 1.73 6.66
CA TRP A 44 9.18 0.70 6.44
C TRP A 44 9.33 0.08 5.07
N SER A 45 9.09 -1.22 4.95
CA SER A 45 8.81 -1.85 3.67
C SER A 45 7.70 -2.88 3.73
N GLY A 46 6.91 -2.95 2.67
CA GLY A 46 5.75 -3.83 2.61
C GLY A 46 5.04 -3.78 1.27
N ARG A 47 3.86 -4.39 1.18
CA ARG A 47 3.09 -4.37 -0.07
C ARG A 47 2.35 -3.05 -0.18
N GLN A 48 2.27 -2.47 -1.38
CA GLN A 48 1.49 -1.24 -1.60
C GLN A 48 0.04 -1.33 -1.10
N GLN A 49 -0.55 -2.52 -1.18
CA GLN A 49 -1.94 -2.76 -0.76
C GLN A 49 -2.13 -2.48 0.73
N ASP A 50 -1.09 -2.65 1.53
CA ASP A 50 -1.16 -2.46 2.97
C ASP A 50 -1.32 -0.98 3.31
N LEU A 51 -1.06 -0.06 2.37
CA LEU A 51 -1.28 1.38 2.50
C LEU A 51 -2.64 1.85 1.95
N PHE A 52 -3.39 0.99 1.25
CA PHE A 52 -4.65 1.40 0.61
C PHE A 52 -5.79 1.58 1.60
N SER A 53 -6.56 2.66 1.45
CA SER A 53 -7.71 2.98 2.31
C SER A 53 -8.78 1.89 2.35
N LYS A 54 -8.96 1.13 1.26
CA LYS A 54 -9.91 0.00 1.20
C LYS A 54 -9.53 -1.17 2.12
N TYR A 55 -8.26 -1.29 2.52
CA TYR A 55 -7.77 -2.30 3.46
C TYR A 55 -7.47 -1.67 4.83
N LYS A 56 -8.49 -1.07 5.45
CA LYS A 56 -8.38 -0.24 6.66
C LYS A 56 -7.49 -0.84 7.75
N SER A 57 -7.69 -2.11 8.12
CA SER A 57 -6.91 -2.75 9.19
C SER A 57 -5.43 -2.87 8.83
N LYS A 58 -5.12 -3.21 7.57
CA LYS A 58 -3.72 -3.30 7.10
C LYS A 58 -3.06 -1.93 7.10
N ARG A 59 -3.79 -0.91 6.65
CA ARG A 59 -3.34 0.48 6.67
C ARG A 59 -3.06 0.99 8.07
N ILE A 60 -3.92 0.69 9.03
CA ILE A 60 -3.70 1.08 10.43
C ILE A 60 -2.42 0.44 10.96
N ASN A 61 -2.18 -0.84 10.67
CA ASN A 61 -0.98 -1.53 11.14
C ASN A 61 0.29 -0.96 10.49
N ALA A 62 0.30 -0.78 9.17
CA ALA A 62 1.43 -0.18 8.46
C ALA A 62 1.74 1.23 8.98
N MET A 63 0.72 2.06 9.23
CA MET A 63 0.93 3.42 9.78
C MET A 63 1.48 3.38 11.22
N LYS A 64 1.09 2.40 12.03
CA LYS A 64 1.66 2.23 13.38
C LYS A 64 3.15 1.86 13.30
N GLU A 65 3.53 0.96 12.41
CA GLU A 65 4.92 0.54 12.19
C GLU A 65 5.78 1.71 11.71
N ILE A 66 5.29 2.49 10.73
CA ILE A 66 5.96 3.70 10.23
C ILE A 66 6.17 4.70 11.35
N ASN A 67 5.12 5.04 12.10
CA ASN A 67 5.22 6.03 13.19
C ASN A 67 6.15 5.56 14.31
N ALA A 68 6.10 4.28 14.69
CA ALA A 68 7.00 3.73 15.71
C ALA A 68 8.47 3.83 15.27
N SER A 69 8.76 3.52 14.00
CA SER A 69 10.11 3.59 13.45
C SER A 69 10.63 5.03 13.36
N LEU A 70 9.76 5.98 12.96
CA LEU A 70 10.09 7.41 12.95
C LEU A 70 10.36 7.96 14.36
N GLU A 71 9.56 7.60 15.35
CA GLU A 71 9.80 8.01 16.74
C GLU A 71 11.09 7.41 17.31
N GLY A 72 11.39 6.16 16.96
CA GLY A 72 12.68 5.53 17.28
C GLY A 72 13.86 6.27 16.67
N LEU A 73 13.78 6.59 15.38
CA LEU A 73 14.80 7.35 14.66
C LEU A 73 14.99 8.75 15.26
N LYS A 74 13.89 9.46 15.53
CA LYS A 74 13.93 10.79 16.15
C LYS A 74 14.64 10.77 17.51
N LYS A 75 14.37 9.77 18.35
CA LYS A 75 15.06 9.61 19.64
C LYS A 75 16.56 9.32 19.46
N SER A 76 16.92 8.53 18.46
CA SER A 76 18.32 8.22 18.15
C SER A 76 19.10 9.45 17.69
N ILE A 77 18.47 10.38 16.96
CA ILE A 77 19.11 11.61 16.49
C ILE A 77 19.25 12.64 17.62
N MET A 78 18.28 12.67 18.55
CA MET A 78 18.25 13.63 19.66
C MET A 78 19.05 13.19 20.89
N SER A 79 19.53 11.94 20.93
CA SER A 79 20.34 11.37 22.02
C SER A 79 21.82 11.53 21.76
#